data_AF-A0A0N4XGG9-F1
#
_entry.id   AF-A0A0N4XGG9-F1
#
_cell.length_a   1.000
_cell.length_b   1.000
_cell.length_c   1.000
_cell.angle_alpha   90.00
_cell.angle_beta   90.00
_cell.angle_gamma   90.00
#
_symmetry.space_group_name_H-M   'P 1'
#
loop_
_entity.id
_entity.type
_entity.pdbx_description
1 polymer ?
#
loop_
_entity_poly.entity_id
_entity_poly.type
_entity_poly.pdbx_seq_one_letter_code
_entity_poly.pdbx_strand_id
1 'polypeptide(L)'
;MSSKKPLSVYISGPPGTVVLFFFSGKTATLKRVTEYFGTSAIFTICNCASVTSQTKLIEEILSDLKSSTKPSLPSLTSALKDLRKHFVLILDEIDHLVSKTNSFLYAAFQWPYSVNNKLTVIGVANSIDLTERLLPKLKLAEPPKTLVFGPYSKENIAKILKNKISDDAVGCLILMLTLAMDAAALELCSRKVAAMTGDLRTALHIVKQTRNVKEPSTPQSCREILGVLNGVYSSPLARARLPLQPRLILAVALAMTSNKKNNLNINSLTNAYHRACDVVKVPRLEGEDFDAALQILESQSFLAPGSGGKLLLQVNAPIARQAIADNAMIAQVSGLNLPLTNEETEQVFAKLASFIGDNVALLIERADGDYCFRNHKERVYYCSENLMRQAGCIAREPLLSFGTCLGKFTKSRKFHLHITALDYLAPYAKYRVWLKPNAEQQFLYGNNILKSGIARMTEGIPTHAGIVVYNMSDMPLGFGVAGKGTVDSKRADPTAVVVLHQCDLGEYIRSESTLT
;
A
#
# COMPACT_ATOMS: atom_id res chain seq x y z
N MET A 1 -2.71 -5.53 65.12
CA MET A 1 -1.43 -5.31 64.40
C MET A 1 -1.46 -6.12 63.11
N SER A 2 -1.83 -5.48 61.99
CA SER A 2 -1.97 -6.15 60.69
C SER A 2 -0.61 -6.61 60.17
N SER A 3 -0.53 -7.86 59.69
CA SER A 3 0.69 -8.50 59.19
C SER A 3 1.40 -7.61 58.15
N LYS A 4 2.62 -7.17 58.45
CA LYS A 4 3.49 -6.47 57.49
C LYS A 4 3.94 -7.47 56.42
N LYS A 5 3.11 -7.67 55.40
CA LYS A 5 3.44 -8.51 54.25
C LYS A 5 4.39 -7.75 53.32
N PRO A 6 5.47 -8.39 52.84
CA PRO A 6 6.28 -7.81 51.78
C PRO A 6 5.43 -7.62 50.54
N LEU A 7 5.54 -6.45 49.90
CA LEU A 7 4.70 -6.09 48.76
C LEU A 7 5.59 -5.77 47.56
N SER A 8 5.39 -6.53 46.50
CA SER A 8 5.85 -6.18 45.16
C SER A 8 4.64 -5.71 44.35
N VAL A 9 4.75 -4.53 43.74
CA VAL A 9 3.68 -3.93 42.93
C VAL A 9 4.20 -3.72 41.53
N TYR A 10 3.38 -4.11 40.56
CA TYR A 10 3.65 -3.87 39.15
C TYR A 10 2.56 -2.97 38.57
N ILE A 11 2.99 -1.85 38.02
CA ILE A 11 2.11 -0.85 37.42
C ILE A 11 2.34 -0.85 35.92
N SER A 12 1.30 -1.18 35.16
CA SER A 12 1.32 -1.16 33.70
C SER A 12 0.29 -0.19 33.13
N GLY A 13 0.50 0.25 31.90
CA GLY A 13 -0.48 1.06 31.18
C GLY A 13 0.16 1.81 30.00
N PRO A 14 -0.60 2.09 28.93
CA PRO A 14 -0.07 2.73 27.74
C PRO A 14 0.52 4.12 28.04
N PRO A 15 1.50 4.59 27.25
CA PRO A 15 2.13 5.88 27.47
C PRO A 15 1.11 7.02 27.44
N GLY A 16 1.28 8.01 28.33
CA GLY A 16 0.47 9.23 28.34
C GLY A 16 -0.91 9.13 29.01
N THR A 17 -1.20 8.02 29.69
CA THR A 17 -2.39 7.80 30.53
C THR A 17 -2.51 8.69 31.76
N VAL A 18 -1.54 9.55 32.08
CA VAL A 18 -1.66 10.64 33.06
C VAL A 18 -0.54 11.64 32.75
N VAL A 19 -0.82 12.95 32.69
CA VAL A 19 0.20 13.95 32.33
C VAL A 19 0.28 15.05 33.37
N LEU A 20 1.47 15.18 33.96
CA LEU A 20 1.95 16.42 34.56
C LEU A 20 3.34 16.68 33.96
N PHE A 21 3.31 17.48 32.89
CA PHE A 21 4.34 18.15 32.08
C PHE A 21 5.71 17.49 31.77
N PHE A 22 6.28 16.61 32.57
CA PHE A 22 7.61 16.01 32.31
C PHE A 22 7.76 14.54 32.72
N PHE A 23 6.78 13.93 33.39
CA PHE A 23 6.83 12.52 33.77
C PHE A 23 5.61 11.76 33.25
N SER A 24 5.74 10.44 33.06
CA SER A 24 4.57 9.58 32.98
C SER A 24 3.76 9.82 34.27
N GLY A 25 2.46 10.09 34.20
CA GLY A 25 1.74 10.44 35.41
C GLY A 25 1.51 9.25 36.35
N LYS A 26 1.92 8.03 35.95
CA LYS A 26 2.19 6.91 36.87
C LYS A 26 3.30 7.31 37.86
N THR A 27 4.41 7.82 37.36
CA THR A 27 5.54 8.36 38.14
C THR A 27 5.14 9.61 38.93
N ALA A 28 4.32 10.51 38.37
CA ALA A 28 3.85 11.69 39.09
C ALA A 28 2.88 11.36 40.24
N THR A 29 2.01 10.36 40.04
CA THR A 29 1.14 9.84 41.12
C THR A 29 1.98 9.23 42.23
N LEU A 30 3.02 8.46 41.87
CA LEU A 30 3.97 7.92 42.83
C LEU A 30 4.67 9.04 43.60
N LYS A 31 5.13 10.11 42.94
CA LYS A 31 5.70 11.29 43.62
C LYS A 31 4.72 11.94 44.60
N ARG A 32 3.45 12.14 44.20
CA ARG A 32 2.39 12.65 45.10
C ARG A 32 2.20 11.77 46.33
N VAL A 33 2.24 10.45 46.13
CA VAL A 33 2.15 9.48 47.21
C VAL A 33 3.39 9.53 48.10
N THR A 34 4.60 9.69 47.54
CA THR A 34 5.83 9.87 48.33
C THR A 34 5.78 11.15 49.17
N GLU A 35 5.24 12.25 48.62
CA GLU A 35 5.02 13.51 49.34
C GLU A 35 4.03 13.32 50.50
N TYR A 36 2.95 12.55 50.28
CA TYR A 36 1.95 12.27 51.32
C TYR A 36 2.50 11.42 52.48
N PHE A 37 3.33 10.42 52.18
CA PHE A 37 3.94 9.56 53.20
C PHE A 37 5.16 10.17 53.89
N GLY A 38 5.72 11.26 53.35
CA GLY A 38 6.74 12.08 53.99
C GLY A 38 7.95 11.28 54.52
N THR A 39 8.39 11.59 55.74
CA THR A 39 9.60 11.02 56.39
C THR A 39 9.41 9.62 57.02
N SER A 40 8.22 9.03 56.88
CA SER A 40 7.91 7.70 57.45
C SER A 40 8.52 6.55 56.66
N ALA A 41 8.87 6.77 55.40
CA ALA A 41 9.57 5.81 54.56
C ALA A 41 10.65 6.51 53.71
N ILE A 42 11.69 5.76 53.33
CA ILE A 42 12.71 6.21 52.38
C ILE A 42 12.22 5.82 51.00
N PHE A 43 12.20 6.77 50.08
CA PHE A 43 11.76 6.55 48.69
C PHE A 43 12.92 6.83 47.74
N THR A 44 13.18 5.90 46.83
CA THR A 44 14.15 6.07 45.73
C THR A 44 13.42 5.82 44.41
N ILE A 45 13.53 6.76 43.48
CA ILE A 45 12.94 6.68 42.14
C ILE A 45 14.09 6.60 41.14
N CYS A 46 14.27 5.44 40.51
CA CYS A 46 15.26 5.24 39.47
C CYS A 46 14.57 5.16 38.11
N ASN A 47 15.00 5.98 37.15
CA ASN A 47 14.56 5.88 35.76
C ASN A 47 15.47 4.89 35.01
N CYS A 48 14.91 3.74 34.62
CA CYS A 48 15.67 2.71 33.93
C CYS A 48 16.03 3.07 32.47
N ALA A 49 15.41 4.10 31.87
CA ALA A 49 15.76 4.53 30.52
C ALA A 49 17.02 5.41 30.46
N SER A 50 17.28 6.22 31.49
CA SER A 50 18.47 7.07 31.55
C SER A 50 19.74 6.29 31.91
N VAL A 51 19.60 5.11 32.52
CA VAL A 51 20.72 4.34 33.03
C VAL A 51 21.11 3.23 32.05
N THR A 52 22.27 3.40 31.41
CA THR A 52 22.79 2.48 30.38
C THR A 52 23.43 1.21 30.93
N SER A 53 23.75 1.13 32.23
CA SER A 53 24.42 -0.01 32.87
C SER A 53 23.86 -0.32 34.26
N GLN A 54 23.73 -1.61 34.58
CA GLN A 54 23.24 -2.12 35.87
C GLN A 54 24.07 -1.65 37.06
N THR A 55 25.39 -1.47 36.90
CA THR A 55 26.28 -0.98 37.97
C THR A 55 25.94 0.45 38.38
N LYS A 56 25.61 1.33 37.42
CA LYS A 56 25.22 2.73 37.71
C LYS A 56 23.88 2.80 38.43
N LEU A 57 22.95 1.90 38.10
CA LEU A 57 21.67 1.80 38.79
C LEU A 57 21.88 1.39 40.25
N ILE A 58 22.78 0.42 40.49
CA ILE A 58 23.15 0.00 41.84
C ILE A 58 23.87 1.13 42.61
N GLU A 59 24.74 1.90 41.95
CA GLU A 59 25.39 3.09 42.55
C GLU A 59 24.37 4.14 42.99
N GLU A 60 23.37 4.45 42.15
CA GLU A 60 22.31 5.42 42.44
C GLU A 60 21.43 4.98 43.64
N ILE A 61 21.10 3.68 43.71
CA ILE A 61 20.38 3.13 44.86
C ILE A 61 21.25 3.17 46.13
N LEU A 62 22.55 2.88 46.01
CA LEU A 62 23.49 2.88 47.14
C LEU A 62 23.77 4.29 47.68
N SER A 63 23.82 5.29 46.79
CA SER A 63 23.96 6.70 47.19
C SER A 63 22.75 7.17 48.00
N ASP A 64 21.55 6.79 47.60
CA ASP A 64 20.32 7.15 48.33
C ASP A 64 20.19 6.42 49.68
N LEU A 65 20.73 5.20 49.77
CA LEU A 65 20.84 4.42 51.01
C LEU A 65 21.99 4.91 51.94
N LYS A 66 22.74 5.95 51.55
CA LYS A 66 23.91 6.48 52.28
C LYS A 66 24.96 5.41 52.62
N SER A 67 25.14 4.43 51.73
CA SER A 67 26.08 3.32 51.94
C SER A 67 27.27 3.43 50.98
N SER A 68 28.49 3.63 51.52
CA SER A 68 29.73 3.84 50.75
C SER A 68 30.41 2.52 50.33
N THR A 69 29.63 1.56 49.83
CA THR A 69 30.12 0.22 49.48
C THR A 69 30.28 0.08 47.96
N LYS A 70 31.31 -0.64 47.49
CA LYS A 70 31.54 -0.89 46.05
C LYS A 70 30.28 -1.48 45.38
N PRO A 71 29.95 -1.07 44.14
CA PRO A 71 28.70 -1.44 43.48
C PRO A 71 28.72 -2.91 43.06
N SER A 72 28.13 -3.76 43.89
CA SER A 72 27.89 -5.17 43.58
C SER A 72 26.51 -5.59 44.09
N LEU A 73 25.86 -6.51 43.37
CA LEU A 73 24.57 -7.08 43.76
C LEU A 73 24.57 -7.67 45.20
N PRO A 74 25.62 -8.38 45.66
CA PRO A 74 25.67 -8.85 47.05
C PRO A 74 25.88 -7.73 48.07
N SER A 75 26.66 -6.68 47.75
CA SER A 75 26.80 -5.50 48.62
C SER A 75 25.46 -4.79 48.82
N LEU A 76 24.68 -4.63 47.75
CA LEU A 76 23.34 -4.03 47.79
C LEU A 76 22.38 -4.89 48.63
N THR A 77 22.43 -6.21 48.45
CA THR A 77 21.59 -7.15 49.22
C THR A 77 21.88 -7.06 50.71
N SER A 78 23.16 -6.95 51.11
CA SER A 78 23.54 -6.76 52.52
C SER A 78 23.12 -5.40 53.08
N ALA A 79 23.22 -4.32 52.29
CA ALA A 79 22.73 -2.99 52.70
C ALA A 79 21.20 -2.96 52.87
N LEU A 80 20.46 -3.71 52.04
CA LEU A 80 19.01 -3.86 52.16
C LEU A 80 18.59 -4.71 53.39
N LYS A 81 19.46 -5.59 53.91
CA LYS A 81 19.18 -6.34 55.15
C LYS A 81 19.17 -5.46 56.39
N ASP A 82 20.05 -4.46 56.47
CA ASP A 82 20.18 -3.57 57.65
C ASP A 82 19.17 -2.40 57.66
N LEU A 83 18.11 -2.48 56.86
CA LEU A 83 17.08 -1.45 56.78
C LEU A 83 16.28 -1.33 58.09
N ARG A 84 16.49 -0.21 58.80
CA ARG A 84 15.75 0.13 60.03
C ARG A 84 14.34 0.68 59.74
N LYS A 85 14.19 1.47 58.68
CA LYS A 85 12.92 2.07 58.20
C LYS A 85 12.36 1.34 56.97
N HIS A 86 11.10 1.60 56.65
CA HIS A 86 10.49 1.12 55.40
C HIS A 86 11.16 1.80 54.20
N PHE A 87 11.56 1.00 53.20
CA PHE A 87 12.21 1.47 51.98
C PHE A 87 11.35 1.11 50.77
N VAL A 88 11.05 2.08 49.93
CA VAL A 88 10.24 1.92 48.73
C VAL A 88 11.10 2.25 47.51
N LEU A 89 11.38 1.21 46.72
CA LEU A 89 12.12 1.32 45.47
C LEU A 89 11.13 1.43 44.30
N ILE A 90 11.17 2.53 43.57
CA ILE A 90 10.38 2.76 42.37
C ILE A 90 11.31 2.65 41.16
N LEU A 91 11.07 1.64 40.31
CA LEU A 91 11.77 1.45 39.05
C LEU A 91 10.84 1.92 37.93
N ASP A 92 11.19 3.03 37.27
CA ASP A 92 10.43 3.61 36.18
C ASP A 92 10.95 3.13 34.81
N GLU A 93 10.05 3.00 33.83
CA GLU A 93 10.33 2.50 32.48
C GLU A 93 11.13 1.19 32.43
N ILE A 94 10.71 0.19 33.22
CA ILE A 94 11.44 -1.09 33.34
C ILE A 94 11.54 -1.88 32.01
N ASP A 95 10.71 -1.56 31.01
CA ASP A 95 10.75 -2.14 29.66
C ASP A 95 12.13 -2.00 29.01
N HIS A 96 12.85 -0.90 29.28
CA HIS A 96 14.19 -0.66 28.73
C HIS A 96 15.27 -1.54 29.37
N LEU A 97 15.06 -2.02 30.59
CA LEU A 97 16.01 -2.85 31.32
C LEU A 97 15.93 -4.34 30.90
N VAL A 98 14.77 -4.76 30.40
CA VAL A 98 14.46 -6.16 30.01
C VAL A 98 15.34 -6.66 28.87
N SER A 99 15.73 -5.77 27.94
CA SER A 99 16.57 -6.16 26.81
C SER A 99 18.02 -6.47 27.19
N LYS A 100 18.51 -6.06 28.37
CA LYS A 100 19.94 -6.08 28.70
C LYS A 100 20.30 -6.88 29.97
N THR A 101 19.48 -6.86 31.01
CA THR A 101 19.85 -7.42 32.33
C THR A 101 18.68 -8.06 33.05
N ASN A 102 18.23 -9.20 32.52
CA ASN A 102 17.12 -9.94 33.11
C ASN A 102 17.40 -10.38 34.58
N SER A 103 18.64 -10.75 34.92
CA SER A 103 19.03 -11.19 36.28
C SER A 103 18.76 -10.17 37.39
N PHE A 104 18.93 -8.87 37.10
CA PHE A 104 18.68 -7.80 38.06
C PHE A 104 17.21 -7.66 38.39
N LEU A 105 16.34 -7.66 37.37
CA LEU A 105 14.89 -7.56 37.56
C LEU A 105 14.36 -8.75 38.38
N TYR A 106 14.82 -9.97 38.09
CA TYR A 106 14.46 -11.15 38.89
C TYR A 106 14.85 -10.97 40.37
N ALA A 107 16.07 -10.51 40.65
CA ALA A 107 16.52 -10.27 42.02
C ALA A 107 15.74 -9.15 42.70
N ALA A 108 15.47 -8.05 41.99
CA ALA A 108 14.77 -6.88 42.53
C ALA A 108 13.35 -7.21 43.01
N PHE A 109 12.58 -7.97 42.21
CA PHE A 109 11.23 -8.40 42.61
C PHE A 109 11.24 -9.47 43.72
N GLN A 110 12.36 -10.18 43.91
CA GLN A 110 12.51 -11.14 45.01
C GLN A 110 12.95 -10.50 46.33
N TRP A 111 13.62 -9.34 46.31
CA TRP A 111 14.15 -8.71 47.53
C TRP A 111 13.12 -8.47 48.65
N PRO A 112 11.86 -8.07 48.38
CA PRO A 112 10.83 -7.96 49.42
C PRO A 112 10.64 -9.28 50.20
N TYR A 113 10.75 -10.42 49.51
CA TYR A 113 10.50 -11.75 50.09
C TYR A 113 11.76 -12.40 50.68
N SER A 114 12.93 -12.19 50.07
CA SER A 114 14.17 -12.86 50.45
C SER A 114 15.03 -12.07 51.43
N VAL A 115 14.88 -10.75 51.48
CA VAL A 115 15.81 -9.86 52.22
C VAL A 115 15.15 -9.24 53.44
N ASN A 116 14.02 -8.55 53.28
CA ASN A 116 13.38 -7.83 54.39
C ASN A 116 11.92 -7.43 54.07
N ASN A 117 10.99 -7.71 54.99
CA ASN A 117 9.57 -7.33 54.86
C ASN A 117 9.33 -5.80 54.90
N LYS A 118 10.37 -5.01 55.21
CA LYS A 118 10.32 -3.55 55.19
C LYS A 118 10.60 -2.94 53.81
N LEU A 119 11.01 -3.76 52.84
CA LEU A 119 11.26 -3.35 51.46
C LEU A 119 10.00 -3.51 50.60
N THR A 120 9.64 -2.48 49.85
CA THR A 120 8.58 -2.51 48.84
C THR A 120 9.18 -2.13 47.49
N VAL A 121 8.90 -2.92 46.46
CA VAL A 121 9.39 -2.66 45.10
C VAL A 121 8.20 -2.38 44.19
N ILE A 122 8.25 -1.26 43.47
CA ILE A 122 7.25 -0.82 42.52
C ILE A 122 7.89 -0.74 41.14
N GLY A 123 7.49 -1.61 40.22
CA GLY A 123 7.91 -1.54 38.82
C GLY A 123 6.86 -0.84 37.97
N VAL A 124 7.27 0.18 37.21
CA VAL A 124 6.41 0.88 36.25
C VAL A 124 6.83 0.52 34.83
N ALA A 125 5.88 0.05 34.03
CA ALA A 125 6.11 -0.29 32.62
C ALA A 125 4.98 0.26 31.73
N ASN A 126 5.24 0.29 30.42
CA ASN A 126 4.28 0.70 29.40
C ASN A 126 3.47 -0.50 28.87
N SER A 127 4.09 -1.67 28.78
CA SER A 127 3.43 -2.89 28.29
C SER A 127 2.83 -3.71 29.42
N ILE A 128 1.57 -4.15 29.25
CA ILE A 128 0.91 -5.09 30.18
C ILE A 128 1.52 -6.49 30.06
N ASP A 129 1.93 -6.88 28.86
CA ASP A 129 2.48 -8.19 28.51
C ASP A 129 3.86 -8.48 29.10
N LEU A 130 4.53 -7.46 29.63
CA LEU A 130 5.88 -7.64 30.17
C LEU A 130 5.85 -8.59 31.37
N THR A 131 4.85 -8.47 32.24
CA THR A 131 4.64 -9.43 33.31
C THR A 131 4.33 -10.82 32.77
N GLU A 132 3.42 -11.01 31.82
CA GLU A 132 3.08 -12.36 31.32
C GLU A 132 4.21 -13.06 30.57
N ARG A 133 5.16 -12.31 30.00
CA ARG A 133 6.38 -12.88 29.39
C ARG A 133 7.48 -13.19 30.40
N LEU A 134 7.59 -12.42 31.48
CA LEU A 134 8.62 -12.59 32.52
C LEU A 134 8.15 -13.54 33.65
N LEU A 135 6.85 -13.58 33.95
CA LEU A 135 6.22 -14.38 35.00
C LEU A 135 6.44 -15.89 34.83
N PRO A 136 6.42 -16.50 33.62
CA PRO A 136 6.70 -17.92 33.45
C PRO A 136 8.14 -18.31 33.82
N LYS A 137 9.07 -17.35 33.72
CA LYS A 137 10.49 -17.52 34.11
C LYS A 137 10.75 -17.16 35.57
N LEU A 138 9.92 -16.29 36.15
CA LEU A 138 9.85 -15.98 37.58
C LEU A 138 9.07 -17.09 38.31
N LYS A 139 9.71 -18.22 38.65
CA LYS A 139 9.18 -19.15 39.68
C LYS A 139 9.23 -18.47 41.06
N LEU A 140 8.52 -17.35 41.24
CA LEU A 140 8.36 -16.69 42.53
C LEU A 140 7.33 -17.44 43.37
N ALA A 141 7.54 -17.44 44.69
CA ALA A 141 6.60 -18.02 45.66
C ALA A 141 5.25 -17.28 45.70
N GLU A 142 5.21 -15.98 45.38
CA GLU A 142 3.99 -15.18 45.22
C GLU A 142 4.15 -14.19 44.05
N PRO A 143 3.16 -14.06 43.14
CA PRO A 143 3.21 -13.10 42.04
C PRO A 143 3.04 -11.64 42.55
N PRO A 144 3.69 -10.66 41.89
CA PRO A 144 3.53 -9.25 42.24
C PRO A 144 2.09 -8.78 42.01
N LYS A 145 1.62 -7.86 42.86
CA LYS A 145 0.29 -7.27 42.71
C LYS A 145 0.27 -6.35 41.49
N THR A 146 -0.51 -6.70 40.47
CA THR A 146 -0.61 -5.93 39.24
C THR A 146 -1.69 -4.83 39.37
N LEU A 147 -1.36 -3.63 38.89
CA LEU A 147 -2.27 -2.50 38.79
C LEU A 147 -2.19 -1.94 37.38
N VAL A 148 -3.29 -2.03 36.64
CA VAL A 148 -3.36 -1.63 35.24
C VAL A 148 -4.02 -0.25 35.13
N PHE A 149 -3.29 0.71 34.58
CA PHE A 149 -3.85 2.00 34.16
C PHE A 149 -4.45 1.85 32.76
N GLY A 150 -5.78 1.93 32.67
CA GLY A 150 -6.48 1.96 31.39
C GLY A 150 -6.35 3.30 30.68
N PRO A 151 -6.56 3.32 29.35
CA PRO A 151 -6.64 4.57 28.58
C PRO A 151 -7.75 5.48 29.10
N TYR A 152 -7.60 6.80 28.91
CA TYR A 152 -8.62 7.74 29.36
C TYR A 152 -9.91 7.62 28.54
N SER A 153 -11.05 7.64 29.22
CA SER A 153 -12.35 7.78 28.56
C SER A 153 -12.56 9.20 28.01
N LYS A 154 -13.46 9.34 27.04
CA LYS A 154 -13.81 10.63 26.43
C LYS A 154 -14.27 11.65 27.48
N GLU A 155 -14.99 11.21 28.52
CA GLU A 155 -15.46 12.06 29.62
C GLU A 155 -14.30 12.52 30.49
N ASN A 156 -13.34 11.63 30.77
CA ASN A 156 -12.17 11.94 31.58
C ASN A 156 -11.26 12.94 30.85
N ILE A 157 -11.01 12.75 29.56
CA ILE A 157 -10.25 13.70 28.74
C ILE A 157 -10.94 15.07 28.72
N ALA A 158 -12.25 15.11 28.50
CA ALA A 158 -13.01 16.37 28.47
C ALA A 158 -12.96 17.11 29.82
N LYS A 159 -13.10 16.39 30.93
CA LYS A 159 -13.00 16.97 32.29
C LYS A 159 -11.60 17.51 32.57
N ILE A 160 -10.55 16.76 32.20
CA ILE A 160 -9.16 17.18 32.44
C ILE A 160 -8.83 18.42 31.60
N LEU A 161 -9.25 18.46 30.34
CA LEU A 161 -9.04 19.63 29.48
C LEU A 161 -9.79 20.85 30.00
N LYS A 162 -11.05 20.69 30.45
CA LYS A 162 -11.81 21.78 31.11
C LYS A 162 -11.08 22.32 32.33
N ASN A 163 -10.66 21.45 33.24
CA ASN A 163 -9.94 21.86 34.45
C ASN A 163 -8.61 22.53 34.14
N LYS A 164 -7.85 22.04 33.15
CA LYS A 164 -6.57 22.62 32.75
C LYS A 164 -6.70 24.00 32.09
N ILE A 165 -7.80 24.25 31.37
CA ILE A 165 -8.11 25.58 30.83
C ILE A 165 -8.49 26.55 31.97
N SER A 166 -9.19 26.06 33.00
CA SER A 166 -9.56 26.87 34.16
C SER A 166 -8.37 27.22 35.08
N ASP A 167 -7.35 26.37 35.16
CA ASP A 167 -6.17 26.51 36.03
C ASP A 167 -5.13 27.52 35.45
N ASP A 168 -5.11 27.71 34.13
CA ASP A 168 -4.18 28.59 33.41
C ASP A 168 -4.62 30.08 33.48
N ALA A 169 -4.81 30.59 34.69
CA ALA A 169 -5.40 31.91 34.99
C ALA A 169 -4.46 33.12 34.74
N VAL A 170 -3.23 32.94 34.26
CA VAL A 170 -2.24 34.05 34.11
C VAL A 170 -2.15 34.59 32.67
N GLY A 171 -3.12 34.26 31.80
CA GLY A 171 -3.12 34.64 30.38
C GLY A 171 -4.34 35.47 29.93
N CYS A 172 -4.61 36.58 30.62
CA CYS A 172 -5.38 37.77 30.22
C CYS A 172 -6.52 37.64 29.20
N LEU A 173 -7.76 37.88 29.68
CA LEU A 173 -8.87 38.64 29.09
C LEU A 173 -9.46 38.25 27.71
N ILE A 174 -8.75 37.46 26.90
CA ILE A 174 -9.24 36.87 25.63
C ILE A 174 -10.11 35.63 25.91
N LEU A 175 -9.90 35.00 27.07
CA LEU A 175 -10.53 33.73 27.46
C LEU A 175 -12.04 33.82 27.59
N MET A 176 -12.62 34.96 27.99
CA MET A 176 -14.07 35.07 28.17
C MET A 176 -14.85 35.11 26.84
N LEU A 177 -14.21 35.58 25.74
CA LEU A 177 -14.83 35.59 24.40
C LEU A 177 -14.55 34.29 23.62
N THR A 178 -13.43 33.61 23.91
CA THR A 178 -13.03 32.33 23.27
C THR A 178 -13.61 31.08 23.97
N LEU A 179 -14.13 31.21 25.20
CA LEU A 179 -14.78 30.12 25.96
C LEU A 179 -16.06 29.56 25.32
N ALA A 180 -16.61 30.26 24.31
CA ALA A 180 -17.69 29.76 23.46
C ALA A 180 -17.19 29.11 22.15
N MET A 181 -15.91 28.73 22.05
CA MET A 181 -15.47 27.76 21.05
C MET A 181 -15.91 26.36 21.50
N ASP A 182 -17.22 26.13 21.34
CA ASP A 182 -17.97 24.88 21.33
C ASP A 182 -17.51 23.81 22.33
N ALA A 183 -18.35 23.57 23.36
CA ALA A 183 -18.32 22.30 24.08
C ALA A 183 -18.29 21.09 23.12
N ALA A 184 -18.89 21.24 21.93
CA ALA A 184 -18.85 20.27 20.84
C ALA A 184 -17.44 20.05 20.25
N ALA A 185 -16.62 21.10 20.08
CA ALA A 185 -15.26 21.00 19.56
C ALA A 185 -14.33 20.25 20.53
N LEU A 186 -14.46 20.56 21.83
CA LEU A 186 -13.74 19.84 22.89
C LEU A 186 -14.20 18.39 23.00
N GLU A 187 -15.51 18.15 22.86
CA GLU A 187 -16.07 16.80 22.85
C GLU A 187 -15.65 16.00 21.61
N LEU A 188 -15.53 16.64 20.43
CA LEU A 188 -15.03 16.01 19.22
C LEU A 188 -13.56 15.62 19.36
N CYS A 189 -12.72 16.52 19.89
CA CYS A 189 -11.33 16.22 20.27
C CYS A 189 -11.25 15.02 21.22
N SER A 190 -11.98 15.09 22.35
CA SER A 190 -11.91 14.05 23.37
C SER A 190 -12.42 12.71 22.86
N ARG A 191 -13.51 12.70 22.08
CA ARG A 191 -14.08 11.49 21.47
C ARG A 191 -13.13 10.88 20.45
N LYS A 192 -12.50 11.69 19.59
CA LYS A 192 -11.59 11.19 18.55
C LYS A 192 -10.28 10.66 19.16
N VAL A 193 -9.69 11.38 20.10
CA VAL A 193 -8.46 10.94 20.78
C VAL A 193 -8.73 9.69 21.62
N ALA A 194 -9.84 9.64 22.37
CA ALA A 194 -10.22 8.44 23.13
C ALA A 194 -10.45 7.21 22.23
N ALA A 195 -11.01 7.41 21.02
CA ALA A 195 -11.24 6.32 20.08
C ALA A 195 -9.95 5.80 19.41
N MET A 196 -8.93 6.64 19.22
CA MET A 196 -7.70 6.25 18.51
C MET A 196 -6.59 5.78 19.44
N THR A 197 -6.27 6.55 20.49
CA THR A 197 -5.11 6.27 21.36
C THR A 197 -5.44 6.34 22.85
N GLY A 198 -6.37 7.20 23.25
CA GLY A 198 -6.65 7.48 24.66
C GLY A 198 -5.52 8.21 25.39
N ASP A 199 -4.54 8.77 24.66
CA ASP A 199 -3.38 9.47 25.21
C ASP A 199 -3.67 10.97 25.38
N LEU A 200 -3.61 11.46 26.63
CA LEU A 200 -3.85 12.85 26.98
C LEU A 200 -2.76 13.80 26.44
N ARG A 201 -1.53 13.33 26.22
CA ARG A 201 -0.44 14.13 25.63
C ARG A 201 -0.82 14.58 24.23
N THR A 202 -1.36 13.67 23.42
CA THR A 202 -1.82 13.97 22.07
C THR A 202 -2.98 14.97 22.09
N ALA A 203 -3.96 14.79 22.98
CA ALA A 203 -5.06 15.73 23.15
C ALA A 203 -4.58 17.15 23.53
N LEU A 204 -3.66 17.28 24.48
CA LEU A 204 -3.09 18.56 24.90
C LEU A 204 -2.25 19.20 23.79
N HIS A 205 -1.50 18.39 23.03
CA HIS A 205 -0.72 18.88 21.88
C HIS A 205 -1.63 19.48 20.80
N ILE A 206 -2.72 18.79 20.46
CA ILE A 206 -3.71 19.25 19.48
C ILE A 206 -4.31 20.59 19.94
N VAL A 207 -4.76 20.68 21.20
CA VAL A 207 -5.33 21.92 21.75
C VAL A 207 -4.32 23.08 21.76
N LYS A 208 -3.05 22.82 22.09
CA LYS A 208 -1.99 23.84 22.03
C LYS A 208 -1.68 24.28 20.60
N GLN A 209 -1.69 23.36 19.64
CA GLN A 209 -1.42 23.65 18.23
C GLN A 209 -2.54 24.49 17.60
N THR A 210 -3.80 24.22 17.95
CA THR A 210 -4.95 25.05 17.55
C THR A 210 -4.89 26.46 18.16
N ARG A 211 -4.31 26.64 19.37
CA ARG A 211 -4.15 27.95 20.03
C ARG A 211 -3.16 28.89 19.32
N ASN A 212 -2.20 28.36 18.56
CA ASN A 212 -1.15 29.15 17.90
C ASN A 212 -1.58 29.70 16.51
N VAL A 213 -2.69 29.24 15.96
CA VAL A 213 -3.22 29.73 14.67
C VAL A 213 -4.35 30.72 14.99
N LYS A 214 -4.03 32.01 15.07
CA LYS A 214 -5.04 33.07 15.21
C LYS A 214 -5.43 33.58 13.83
N GLU A 215 -6.70 33.43 13.48
CA GLU A 215 -7.52 34.53 12.98
C GLU A 215 -8.98 34.36 13.44
N PRO A 216 -9.68 35.44 13.84
CA PRO A 216 -11.00 35.34 14.45
C PRO A 216 -12.07 35.55 13.40
N SER A 217 -12.83 34.52 13.04
CA SER A 217 -14.25 34.67 12.67
C SER A 217 -14.88 33.35 12.23
N THR A 218 -16.08 33.08 12.77
CA THR A 218 -17.05 32.02 12.38
C THR A 218 -16.73 30.59 12.87
N PRO A 219 -17.70 29.63 12.86
CA PRO A 219 -17.61 28.36 13.58
C PRO A 219 -16.71 27.35 12.84
N GLN A 220 -15.44 27.72 12.70
CA GLN A 220 -14.38 26.98 12.03
C GLN A 220 -13.59 26.08 13.00
N SER A 221 -13.85 26.16 14.32
CA SER A 221 -13.13 25.40 15.35
C SER A 221 -13.12 23.90 15.10
N CYS A 222 -14.26 23.30 14.73
CA CYS A 222 -14.36 21.88 14.43
C CYS A 222 -13.57 21.50 13.17
N ARG A 223 -13.56 22.34 12.13
CA ARG A 223 -12.83 22.09 10.87
C ARG A 223 -11.32 22.22 11.06
N GLU A 224 -10.88 23.18 11.87
CA GLU A 224 -9.47 23.37 12.24
C GLU A 224 -8.96 22.24 13.11
N ILE A 225 -9.73 21.84 14.13
CA ILE A 225 -9.44 20.67 14.95
C ILE A 225 -9.38 19.42 14.08
N LEU A 226 -10.32 19.23 13.15
CA LEU A 226 -10.27 18.12 12.19
C LEU A 226 -9.06 18.22 11.26
N GLY A 227 -8.65 19.42 10.85
CA GLY A 227 -7.47 19.67 10.04
C GLY A 227 -6.17 19.29 10.76
N VAL A 228 -6.03 19.71 12.02
CA VAL A 228 -4.89 19.37 12.89
C VAL A 228 -4.92 17.89 13.26
N LEU A 229 -6.09 17.32 13.59
CA LEU A 229 -6.28 15.89 13.83
C LEU A 229 -5.88 15.07 12.61
N ASN A 230 -6.35 15.45 11.42
CA ASN A 230 -5.91 14.80 10.19
C ASN A 230 -4.42 15.02 9.98
N GLY A 231 -3.85 16.18 10.28
CA GLY A 231 -2.41 16.42 10.18
C GLY A 231 -1.53 15.57 11.13
N VAL A 232 -2.04 15.23 12.31
CA VAL A 232 -1.36 14.44 13.36
C VAL A 232 -1.57 12.94 13.15
N TYR A 233 -2.75 12.51 12.69
CA TYR A 233 -3.12 11.09 12.56
C TYR A 233 -3.14 10.57 11.12
N SER A 234 -3.05 11.41 10.08
CA SER A 234 -2.87 10.93 8.71
C SER A 234 -1.43 10.48 8.49
N SER A 235 -1.28 9.39 7.72
CA SER A 235 0.03 8.89 7.31
C SER A 235 0.85 10.01 6.66
N PRO A 236 2.17 10.13 6.92
CA PRO A 236 3.05 11.04 6.18
C PRO A 236 2.90 10.94 4.66
N LEU A 237 2.56 9.75 4.15
CA LEU A 237 2.25 9.47 2.75
C LEU A 237 1.01 10.22 2.23
N ALA A 238 -0.02 10.38 3.06
CA ALA A 238 -1.22 11.13 2.71
C ALA A 238 -1.03 12.66 2.82
N ARG A 239 0.07 13.10 3.45
CA ARG A 239 0.44 14.52 3.63
C ARG A 239 1.43 15.03 2.58
N ALA A 240 2.05 14.14 1.83
CA ALA A 240 3.06 14.50 0.84
C ALA A 240 2.42 15.30 -0.32
N ARG A 241 2.58 16.62 -0.29
CA ARG A 241 2.37 17.46 -1.47
C ARG A 241 3.56 17.27 -2.40
N LEU A 242 3.47 16.24 -3.22
CA LEU A 242 4.46 15.94 -4.24
C LEU A 242 4.46 17.06 -5.31
N PRO A 243 5.63 17.43 -5.87
CA PRO A 243 5.72 18.28 -7.05
C PRO A 243 4.99 17.64 -8.24
N LEU A 244 4.63 18.45 -9.25
CA LEU A 244 3.81 18.00 -10.38
C LEU A 244 4.40 16.77 -11.10
N GLN A 245 5.73 16.75 -11.28
CA GLN A 245 6.42 15.67 -12.01
C GLN A 245 6.42 14.33 -11.25
N PRO A 246 6.84 14.24 -9.95
CA PRO A 246 6.64 13.03 -9.15
C PRO A 246 5.19 12.56 -9.03
N ARG A 247 4.21 13.48 -9.01
CA ARG A 247 2.77 13.11 -9.01
C ARG A 247 2.37 12.42 -10.30
N LEU A 248 2.85 12.92 -11.43
CA LEU A 248 2.59 12.34 -12.74
C LEU A 248 3.22 10.95 -12.85
N ILE A 249 4.47 10.79 -12.40
CA ILE A 249 5.14 9.48 -12.32
C ILE A 249 4.35 8.50 -11.44
N LEU A 250 3.90 8.93 -10.26
CA LEU A 250 3.10 8.10 -9.35
C LEU A 250 1.74 7.72 -9.97
N ALA A 251 1.09 8.64 -10.70
CA ALA A 251 -0.17 8.36 -11.40
C ALA A 251 0.00 7.32 -12.51
N VAL A 252 1.09 7.42 -13.29
CA VAL A 252 1.43 6.46 -14.34
C VAL A 252 1.78 5.09 -13.72
N ALA A 253 2.57 5.07 -12.64
CA ALA A 253 2.91 3.85 -11.91
C ALA A 253 1.65 3.15 -11.37
N LEU A 254 0.68 3.91 -10.85
CA LEU A 254 -0.60 3.38 -10.38
C LEU A 254 -1.46 2.83 -11.53
N ALA A 255 -1.50 3.51 -12.68
CA ALA A 255 -2.21 3.03 -13.86
C ALA A 255 -1.64 1.69 -14.37
N MET A 256 -0.32 1.53 -14.34
CA MET A 256 0.36 0.28 -14.72
C MET A 256 0.17 -0.86 -13.71
N THR A 257 0.04 -0.53 -12.41
CA THR A 257 -0.06 -1.52 -11.32
C THR A 257 -1.49 -2.03 -11.09
N SER A 258 -2.51 -1.45 -11.74
CA SER A 258 -3.91 -1.86 -11.59
C SER A 258 -4.20 -3.33 -12.01
N ASN A 259 -3.23 -4.04 -12.60
CA ASN A 259 -3.33 -5.41 -13.11
C ASN A 259 -2.67 -6.51 -12.22
N LYS A 260 -2.67 -6.35 -10.89
CA LYS A 260 -2.24 -7.34 -9.85
C LYS A 260 -0.74 -7.69 -9.77
N LYS A 261 0.14 -7.12 -10.59
CA LYS A 261 1.61 -7.21 -10.41
C LYS A 261 2.13 -5.86 -9.88
N ASN A 262 2.67 -5.83 -8.65
CA ASN A 262 3.29 -4.63 -8.05
C ASN A 262 4.70 -4.32 -8.60
N ASN A 263 5.14 -5.04 -9.62
CA ASN A 263 6.48 -4.91 -10.20
C ASN A 263 6.40 -4.09 -11.49
N LEU A 264 7.14 -2.99 -11.54
CA LEU A 264 7.22 -2.07 -12.67
C LEU A 264 8.64 -2.10 -13.24
N ASN A 265 8.80 -2.22 -14.55
CA ASN A 265 10.12 -2.04 -15.18
C ASN A 265 10.38 -0.54 -15.39
N ILE A 266 11.61 -0.09 -15.07
CA ILE A 266 12.01 1.33 -15.19
C ILE A 266 11.78 1.84 -16.62
N ASN A 267 12.28 1.13 -17.64
CA ASN A 267 12.12 1.53 -19.05
C ASN A 267 10.66 1.66 -19.48
N SER A 268 9.79 0.76 -18.99
CA SER A 268 8.36 0.81 -19.29
C SER A 268 7.67 1.98 -18.59
N LEU A 269 8.09 2.31 -17.36
CA LEU A 269 7.61 3.46 -16.61
C LEU A 269 8.05 4.78 -17.26
N THR A 270 9.32 4.91 -17.66
CA THR A 270 9.87 6.08 -18.35
C THR A 270 9.15 6.33 -19.66
N ASN A 271 8.95 5.30 -20.49
CA ASN A 271 8.20 5.42 -21.74
C ASN A 271 6.72 5.75 -21.53
N ALA A 272 6.10 5.26 -20.46
CA ALA A 272 4.73 5.62 -20.12
C ALA A 272 4.63 7.06 -19.57
N TYR A 273 5.65 7.51 -18.83
CA TYR A 273 5.75 8.86 -18.30
C TYR A 273 5.94 9.91 -19.40
N HIS A 274 6.86 9.73 -20.34
CA HIS A 274 7.04 10.65 -21.47
C HIS A 274 5.74 10.86 -22.26
N ARG A 275 4.98 9.78 -22.47
CA ARG A 275 3.67 9.83 -23.12
C ARG A 275 2.61 10.54 -22.29
N ALA A 276 2.64 10.40 -20.96
CA ALA A 276 1.77 11.15 -20.07
C ALA A 276 2.11 12.65 -20.06
N CYS A 277 3.40 13.02 -20.12
CA CYS A 277 3.84 14.42 -20.21
C CYS A 277 3.30 15.12 -21.46
N ASP A 278 3.25 14.42 -22.60
CA ASP A 278 2.71 14.96 -23.86
C ASP A 278 1.22 15.29 -23.77
N VAL A 279 0.45 14.40 -23.13
CA VAL A 279 -1.00 14.56 -22.96
C VAL A 279 -1.32 15.71 -22.00
N VAL A 280 -0.54 15.82 -20.93
CA VAL A 280 -0.73 16.86 -19.90
C VAL A 280 -0.08 18.19 -20.32
N LYS A 281 0.64 18.24 -21.46
CA LYS A 281 1.41 19.39 -21.96
C LYS A 281 2.42 19.92 -20.95
N VAL A 282 3.13 19.01 -20.29
CA VAL A 282 4.16 19.33 -19.28
C VAL A 282 5.54 19.04 -19.89
N PRO A 283 6.58 19.86 -19.62
CA PRO A 283 7.93 19.57 -20.09
C PRO A 283 8.40 18.18 -19.63
N ARG A 284 8.97 17.43 -20.57
CA ARG A 284 9.52 16.09 -20.32
C ARG A 284 10.78 16.23 -19.46
N LEU A 285 10.90 15.40 -18.42
CA LEU A 285 12.15 15.24 -17.69
C LEU A 285 12.94 14.10 -18.35
N GLU A 286 14.24 14.30 -18.56
CA GLU A 286 15.13 13.31 -19.17
C GLU A 286 16.37 13.10 -18.27
N GLY A 287 16.90 11.87 -18.26
CA GLY A 287 18.13 11.53 -17.54
C GLY A 287 18.08 11.83 -16.04
N GLU A 288 19.02 12.68 -15.59
CA GLU A 288 19.27 12.99 -14.17
C GLU A 288 18.06 13.60 -13.45
N ASP A 289 17.25 14.41 -14.16
CA ASP A 289 16.06 15.03 -13.57
C ASP A 289 14.94 14.01 -13.29
N PHE A 290 14.85 12.97 -14.13
CA PHE A 290 13.90 11.88 -13.93
C PHE A 290 14.32 10.99 -12.76
N ASP A 291 15.62 10.71 -12.64
CA ASP A 291 16.18 9.96 -11.52
C ASP A 291 16.03 10.73 -10.20
N ALA A 292 16.20 12.05 -10.20
CA ALA A 292 15.91 12.90 -9.05
C ALA A 292 14.42 12.83 -8.64
N ALA A 293 13.49 12.81 -9.61
CA ALA A 293 12.07 12.67 -9.34
C ALA A 293 11.71 11.27 -8.79
N LEU A 294 12.37 10.21 -9.26
CA LEU A 294 12.25 8.86 -8.71
C LEU A 294 12.80 8.77 -7.28
N GLN A 295 13.96 9.37 -7.03
CA GLN A 295 14.58 9.41 -5.70
C GLN A 295 13.69 10.13 -4.68
N ILE A 296 12.94 11.16 -5.10
CA ILE A 296 11.93 11.81 -4.26
C ILE A 296 10.81 10.82 -3.90
N LEU A 297 10.31 10.03 -4.85
CA LEU A 297 9.28 9.01 -4.58
C LEU A 297 9.81 7.86 -3.72
N GLU A 298 11.08 7.49 -3.86
CA GLU A 298 11.75 6.50 -3.01
C GLU A 298 11.95 7.01 -1.59
N SER A 299 12.43 8.24 -1.41
CA SER A 299 12.62 8.86 -0.09
C SER A 299 11.31 8.98 0.68
N GLN A 300 10.20 9.16 -0.03
CA GLN A 300 8.86 9.22 0.53
C GLN A 300 8.19 7.84 0.63
N SER A 301 8.90 6.75 0.31
CA SER A 301 8.41 5.36 0.39
C SER A 301 7.18 5.05 -0.48
N PHE A 302 6.98 5.78 -1.58
CA PHE A 302 5.96 5.42 -2.59
C PHE A 302 6.44 4.29 -3.50
N LEU A 303 7.70 4.36 -3.90
CA LEU A 303 8.38 3.37 -4.72
C LEU A 303 9.56 2.79 -3.95
N ALA A 304 9.89 1.53 -4.20
CA ALA A 304 11.11 0.91 -3.70
C ALA A 304 11.84 0.20 -4.85
N PRO A 305 13.18 0.30 -4.93
CA PRO A 305 13.95 -0.48 -5.87
C PRO A 305 13.89 -1.97 -5.48
N GLY A 306 13.38 -2.79 -6.39
CA GLY A 306 13.39 -4.25 -6.32
C GLY A 306 14.61 -4.85 -7.01
N SER A 307 14.86 -6.14 -6.77
CA SER A 307 15.99 -6.85 -7.37
C SER A 307 15.89 -6.91 -8.90
N GLY A 308 16.94 -6.44 -9.59
CA GLY A 308 17.09 -6.53 -11.05
C GLY A 308 16.48 -5.38 -11.87
N GLY A 309 16.50 -4.14 -11.37
CA GLY A 309 16.03 -2.96 -12.13
C GLY A 309 14.52 -2.81 -12.22
N LYS A 310 13.80 -3.40 -11.25
CA LYS A 310 12.33 -3.33 -11.13
C LYS A 310 11.98 -2.39 -9.99
N LEU A 311 10.95 -1.57 -10.13
CA LEU A 311 10.38 -0.73 -9.08
C LEU A 311 9.14 -1.41 -8.49
N LEU A 312 9.03 -1.39 -7.16
CA LEU A 312 7.90 -1.91 -6.41
C LEU A 312 7.05 -0.75 -5.89
N LEU A 313 5.76 -0.73 -6.23
CA LEU A 313 4.82 0.20 -5.62
C LEU A 313 4.50 -0.30 -4.20
N GLN A 314 4.94 0.46 -3.19
CA GLN A 314 4.74 0.11 -1.77
C GLN A 314 3.39 0.55 -1.24
N VAL A 315 2.68 1.41 -1.97
CA VAL A 315 1.50 2.13 -1.49
C VAL A 315 0.23 1.59 -2.15
N ASN A 316 -0.81 1.40 -1.35
CA ASN A 316 -2.12 0.97 -1.82
C ASN A 316 -2.76 2.02 -2.75
N ALA A 317 -3.51 1.54 -3.75
CA ALA A 317 -4.23 2.39 -4.71
C ALA A 317 -5.00 3.59 -4.10
N PRO A 318 -5.76 3.46 -2.98
CA PRO A 318 -6.44 4.60 -2.39
C PRO A 318 -5.50 5.67 -1.80
N ILE A 319 -4.37 5.25 -1.20
CA ILE A 319 -3.40 6.17 -0.58
C ILE A 319 -2.63 6.91 -1.68
N ALA A 320 -2.25 6.22 -2.75
CA ALA A 320 -1.61 6.84 -3.90
C ALA A 320 -2.55 7.83 -4.61
N ARG A 321 -3.85 7.51 -4.77
CA ARG A 321 -4.85 8.45 -5.30
C ARG A 321 -5.02 9.69 -4.41
N GLN A 322 -4.99 9.52 -3.09
CA GLN A 322 -5.07 10.62 -2.14
C GLN A 322 -3.84 11.54 -2.21
N ALA A 323 -2.64 10.96 -2.37
CA ALA A 323 -1.39 11.72 -2.56
C ALA A 323 -1.35 12.49 -3.89
N ILE A 324 -2.01 11.95 -4.93
CA ILE A 324 -2.07 12.61 -6.24
C ILE A 324 -3.06 13.77 -6.26
N ALA A 325 -3.96 13.94 -5.27
CA ALA A 325 -4.84 15.10 -4.98
C ALA A 325 -5.72 15.71 -6.10
N ASP A 326 -5.38 15.56 -7.38
CA ASP A 326 -6.06 16.08 -8.56
C ASP A 326 -6.70 14.92 -9.34
N ASN A 327 -7.99 14.68 -9.07
CA ASN A 327 -8.77 13.68 -9.78
C ASN A 327 -8.84 13.93 -11.29
N ALA A 328 -8.65 15.17 -11.75
CA ALA A 328 -8.65 15.53 -13.17
C ALA A 328 -7.39 15.04 -13.92
N MET A 329 -6.20 15.17 -13.33
CA MET A 329 -4.98 14.61 -13.91
C MET A 329 -4.98 13.08 -13.86
N ILE A 330 -5.49 12.50 -12.77
CA ILE A 330 -5.68 11.05 -12.68
C ILE A 330 -6.68 10.58 -13.74
N ALA A 331 -7.77 11.31 -14.00
CA ALA A 331 -8.74 10.94 -15.04
C ALA A 331 -8.12 10.97 -16.44
N GLN A 332 -7.25 11.94 -16.75
CA GLN A 332 -6.53 12.01 -18.02
C GLN A 332 -5.50 10.88 -18.17
N VAL A 333 -4.77 10.55 -17.09
CA VAL A 333 -3.74 9.50 -17.08
C VAL A 333 -4.35 8.09 -16.98
N SER A 334 -5.46 7.92 -16.26
CA SER A 334 -6.21 6.64 -16.21
C SER A 334 -7.10 6.43 -17.44
N GLY A 335 -7.44 7.52 -18.14
CA GLY A 335 -8.03 7.52 -19.48
C GLY A 335 -7.02 7.26 -20.60
N LEU A 336 -5.72 7.12 -20.30
CA LEU A 336 -4.77 6.52 -21.23
C LEU A 336 -5.24 5.07 -21.47
N ASN A 337 -5.91 4.87 -22.60
CA ASN A 337 -6.07 3.56 -23.21
C ASN A 337 -4.68 2.94 -23.35
N LEU A 338 -4.29 2.10 -22.39
CA LEU A 338 -2.96 1.49 -22.35
C LEU A 338 -2.70 0.79 -23.71
N PRO A 339 -1.48 0.91 -24.26
CA PRO A 339 -1.05 0.02 -25.33
C PRO A 339 -1.12 -1.42 -24.85
N LEU A 340 -1.21 -2.38 -25.79
CA LEU A 340 -1.04 -3.79 -25.48
C LEU A 340 0.20 -3.97 -24.60
N THR A 341 0.09 -4.78 -23.55
CA THR A 341 1.27 -5.15 -22.75
C THR A 341 2.29 -5.88 -23.65
N ASN A 342 3.57 -5.90 -23.29
CA ASN A 342 4.59 -6.58 -24.11
C ASN A 342 4.21 -8.06 -24.37
N GLU A 343 3.66 -8.74 -23.36
CA GLU A 343 3.16 -10.12 -23.46
C GLU A 343 1.98 -10.25 -24.46
N GLU A 344 1.00 -9.34 -24.41
CA GLU A 344 -0.14 -9.35 -25.33
C GLU A 344 0.27 -8.97 -26.76
N THR A 345 1.21 -8.04 -26.89
CA THR A 345 1.79 -7.62 -28.16
C THR A 345 2.47 -8.82 -28.82
N GLU A 346 3.35 -9.52 -28.11
CA GLU A 346 4.00 -10.73 -28.63
C GLU A 346 2.97 -11.78 -29.10
N GLN A 347 1.88 -11.99 -28.37
CA GLN A 347 0.83 -12.94 -28.76
C GLN A 347 0.05 -12.52 -30.01
N VAL A 348 -0.33 -11.25 -30.11
CA VAL A 348 -1.03 -10.70 -31.28
C VAL A 348 -0.11 -10.76 -32.49
N PHE A 349 1.12 -10.29 -32.36
CA PHE A 349 2.09 -10.27 -33.46
C PHE A 349 2.50 -11.67 -33.89
N ALA A 350 2.72 -12.61 -32.97
CA ALA A 350 2.98 -14.01 -33.32
C ALA A 350 1.82 -14.63 -34.09
N LYS A 351 0.57 -14.30 -33.70
CA LYS A 351 -0.61 -14.80 -34.40
C LYS A 351 -0.76 -14.15 -35.78
N LEU A 352 -0.52 -12.85 -35.93
CA LEU A 352 -0.53 -12.17 -37.23
C LEU A 352 0.59 -12.69 -38.15
N ALA A 353 1.81 -12.81 -37.64
CA ALA A 353 2.96 -13.34 -38.37
C ALA A 353 2.72 -14.76 -38.92
N SER A 354 1.88 -15.57 -38.26
CA SER A 354 1.50 -16.88 -38.78
C SER A 354 0.73 -16.85 -40.11
N PHE A 355 0.10 -15.71 -40.46
CA PHE A 355 -0.66 -15.52 -41.70
C PHE A 355 0.07 -14.64 -42.73
N ILE A 356 0.74 -13.57 -42.28
CA ILE A 356 1.37 -12.58 -43.18
C ILE A 356 2.92 -12.64 -43.20
N GLY A 357 3.55 -13.45 -42.34
CA GLY A 357 5.01 -13.53 -42.23
C GLY A 357 5.62 -12.22 -41.72
N ASP A 358 6.73 -11.81 -42.32
CA ASP A 358 7.50 -10.61 -41.91
C ASP A 358 6.83 -9.29 -42.32
N ASN A 359 5.72 -9.35 -43.07
CA ASN A 359 4.98 -8.19 -43.55
C ASN A 359 4.15 -7.49 -42.46
N VAL A 360 4.27 -7.89 -41.18
CA VAL A 360 3.55 -7.22 -40.08
C VAL A 360 3.96 -5.75 -39.94
N ALA A 361 5.19 -5.40 -40.28
CA ALA A 361 5.67 -4.01 -40.28
C ALA A 361 4.86 -3.11 -41.22
N LEU A 362 4.41 -3.63 -42.36
CA LEU A 362 3.60 -2.90 -43.35
C LEU A 362 2.19 -2.59 -42.85
N LEU A 363 1.73 -3.21 -41.76
CA LEU A 363 0.47 -2.85 -41.11
C LEU A 363 0.61 -1.64 -40.19
N ILE A 364 1.83 -1.32 -39.74
CA ILE A 364 2.09 -0.19 -38.84
C ILE A 364 2.44 1.04 -39.68
N GLU A 365 3.35 0.87 -40.64
CA GLU A 365 3.88 1.92 -41.49
C GLU A 365 3.19 1.85 -42.87
N ARG A 366 2.07 2.57 -43.01
CA ARG A 366 1.35 2.71 -44.29
C ARG A 366 1.59 4.10 -44.86
N ALA A 367 1.57 4.22 -46.19
CA ALA A 367 1.73 5.51 -46.87
C ALA A 367 0.68 6.56 -46.46
N ASP A 368 -0.48 6.12 -45.98
CA ASP A 368 -1.60 6.97 -45.55
C ASP A 368 -1.49 7.45 -44.09
N GLY A 369 -0.48 7.00 -43.33
CA GLY A 369 -0.20 7.40 -41.95
C GLY A 369 0.09 6.24 -41.00
N ASP A 370 0.37 6.57 -39.74
CA ASP A 370 0.71 5.60 -38.70
C ASP A 370 -0.53 4.91 -38.11
N TYR A 371 -0.47 3.59 -38.05
CA TYR A 371 -1.53 2.74 -37.46
C TYR A 371 -1.04 2.03 -36.20
N CYS A 372 -1.95 1.86 -35.25
CA CYS A 372 -1.65 1.25 -33.96
C CYS A 372 -2.70 0.20 -33.55
N PHE A 373 -2.25 -0.76 -32.75
CA PHE A 373 -3.09 -1.78 -32.14
C PHE A 373 -3.40 -1.39 -30.69
N ARG A 374 -4.66 -1.52 -30.27
CA ARG A 374 -5.12 -1.16 -28.93
C ARG A 374 -6.03 -2.23 -28.35
N ASN A 375 -5.86 -2.55 -27.07
CA ASN A 375 -6.74 -3.47 -26.35
C ASN A 375 -7.83 -2.69 -25.61
N HIS A 376 -9.08 -3.00 -25.90
CA HIS A 376 -10.24 -2.46 -25.20
C HIS A 376 -11.28 -3.55 -24.95
N LYS A 377 -11.70 -3.72 -23.68
CA LYS A 377 -12.65 -4.76 -23.23
C LYS A 377 -12.31 -6.16 -23.80
N GLU A 378 -11.04 -6.57 -23.71
CA GLU A 378 -10.49 -7.85 -24.22
C GLU A 378 -10.52 -8.00 -25.75
N ARG A 379 -10.88 -6.94 -26.50
CA ARG A 379 -10.85 -6.90 -27.96
C ARG A 379 -9.68 -6.04 -28.43
N VAL A 380 -8.99 -6.48 -29.47
CA VAL A 380 -7.88 -5.74 -30.07
C VAL A 380 -8.39 -4.99 -31.29
N TYR A 381 -8.28 -3.67 -31.24
CA TYR A 381 -8.67 -2.77 -32.30
C TYR A 381 -7.45 -2.27 -33.06
N TYR A 382 -7.60 -2.11 -34.37
CA TYR A 382 -6.64 -1.52 -35.29
C TYR A 382 -7.19 -0.17 -35.77
N CYS A 383 -6.44 0.89 -35.51
CA CYS A 383 -6.88 2.25 -35.77
C CYS A 383 -5.70 3.17 -36.13
N SER A 384 -5.99 4.24 -36.87
CA SER A 384 -5.01 5.29 -37.13
C SER A 384 -4.70 6.07 -35.85
N GLU A 385 -3.50 6.64 -35.77
CA GLU A 385 -3.10 7.43 -34.61
C GLU A 385 -4.04 8.62 -34.34
N ASN A 386 -4.57 9.24 -35.40
CA ASN A 386 -5.53 10.34 -35.31
C ASN A 386 -6.85 9.91 -34.64
N LEU A 387 -7.38 8.75 -35.03
CA LEU A 387 -8.62 8.20 -34.46
C LEU A 387 -8.40 7.79 -33.00
N MET A 388 -7.22 7.26 -32.68
CA MET A 388 -6.83 6.97 -31.31
C MET A 388 -6.80 8.24 -30.43
N ARG A 389 -6.24 9.35 -30.92
CA ARG A 389 -6.21 10.62 -30.16
C ARG A 389 -7.62 11.12 -29.86
N GLN A 390 -8.53 11.03 -30.84
CA GLN A 390 -9.93 11.40 -30.65
C GLN A 390 -10.65 10.47 -29.67
N ALA A 391 -10.42 9.16 -29.77
CA ALA A 391 -10.98 8.18 -28.84
C ALA A 391 -10.47 8.38 -27.41
N GLY A 392 -9.26 8.92 -27.23
CA GLY A 392 -8.70 9.29 -25.91
C GLY A 392 -9.44 10.42 -25.20
N CYS A 393 -10.28 11.19 -25.90
CA CYS A 393 -11.13 12.22 -25.29
C CYS A 393 -12.37 11.62 -24.58
N ILE A 394 -12.66 10.32 -24.79
CA ILE A 394 -13.82 9.63 -24.25
C ILE A 394 -13.38 8.67 -23.15
N ALA A 395 -14.07 8.67 -22.02
CA ALA A 395 -13.78 7.74 -20.93
C ALA A 395 -14.00 6.26 -21.34
N ARG A 396 -13.30 5.33 -20.68
CA ARG A 396 -13.29 3.90 -21.06
C ARG A 396 -14.65 3.20 -20.95
N GLU A 397 -15.49 3.62 -19.99
CA GLU A 397 -16.82 3.04 -19.79
C GLU A 397 -17.78 3.35 -20.96
N PRO A 398 -17.99 4.62 -21.35
CA PRO A 398 -18.86 4.97 -22.48
C PRO A 398 -18.26 4.61 -23.85
N LEU A 399 -16.95 4.39 -23.97
CA LEU A 399 -16.34 3.98 -25.22
C LEU A 399 -16.76 2.55 -25.59
N LEU A 400 -17.54 2.42 -26.67
CA LEU A 400 -18.07 1.14 -27.14
C LEU A 400 -17.04 0.41 -28.02
N SER A 401 -16.62 1.06 -29.11
CA SER A 401 -15.63 0.58 -30.08
C SER A 401 -14.91 1.77 -30.73
N PHE A 402 -13.72 1.55 -31.27
CA PHE A 402 -12.99 2.55 -32.06
C PHE A 402 -12.07 1.85 -33.06
N GLY A 403 -12.18 2.21 -34.35
CA GLY A 403 -11.47 1.52 -35.43
C GLY A 403 -12.00 0.10 -35.68
N THR A 404 -11.17 -0.73 -36.29
CA THR A 404 -11.57 -2.09 -36.70
C THR A 404 -11.12 -3.12 -35.68
N CYS A 405 -12.06 -3.89 -35.13
CA CYS A 405 -11.74 -5.01 -34.24
C CYS A 405 -11.03 -6.10 -35.03
N LEU A 406 -9.78 -6.45 -34.71
CA LEU A 406 -9.07 -7.56 -35.36
C LEU A 406 -9.28 -8.90 -34.67
N GLY A 407 -9.65 -8.89 -33.39
CA GLY A 407 -9.75 -10.12 -32.62
C GLY A 407 -10.09 -9.91 -31.16
N LYS A 408 -10.30 -11.02 -30.45
CA LYS A 408 -10.60 -11.07 -29.01
C LYS A 408 -9.60 -11.96 -28.29
N PHE A 409 -9.24 -11.57 -27.07
CA PHE A 409 -8.58 -12.45 -26.12
C PHE A 409 -9.62 -13.36 -25.48
N THR A 410 -9.33 -14.66 -25.45
CA THR A 410 -10.15 -15.65 -24.74
C THR A 410 -9.84 -15.63 -23.24
N LYS A 411 -10.71 -16.26 -22.42
CA LYS A 411 -10.47 -16.43 -20.96
C LYS A 411 -9.14 -17.13 -20.65
N SER A 412 -8.65 -17.96 -21.57
CA SER A 412 -7.34 -18.63 -21.49
C SER A 412 -6.18 -17.78 -22.05
N ARG A 413 -6.41 -16.48 -22.28
CA ARG A 413 -5.46 -15.50 -22.85
C ARG A 413 -4.87 -15.90 -24.20
N LYS A 414 -5.57 -16.69 -25.00
CA LYS A 414 -5.18 -16.89 -26.40
C LYS A 414 -5.90 -15.88 -27.28
N PHE A 415 -5.16 -15.24 -28.18
CA PHE A 415 -5.71 -14.30 -29.15
C PHE A 415 -6.41 -15.03 -30.30
N HIS A 416 -7.68 -14.69 -30.53
CA HIS A 416 -8.50 -15.23 -31.60
C HIS A 416 -8.82 -14.13 -32.62
N LEU A 417 -8.57 -14.39 -33.90
CA LEU A 417 -8.78 -13.44 -35.00
C LEU A 417 -10.25 -13.44 -35.43
N HIS A 418 -10.79 -12.24 -35.66
CA HIS A 418 -12.11 -12.05 -36.24
C HIS A 418 -12.03 -11.88 -37.77
N ILE A 419 -13.16 -12.11 -38.44
CA ILE A 419 -13.30 -11.96 -39.90
C ILE A 419 -13.04 -10.53 -40.37
N THR A 420 -13.30 -9.54 -39.52
CA THR A 420 -12.99 -8.12 -39.73
C THR A 420 -11.50 -7.82 -39.94
N ALA A 421 -10.61 -8.73 -39.55
CA ALA A 421 -9.17 -8.63 -39.87
C ALA A 421 -8.84 -9.04 -41.31
N LEU A 422 -9.76 -9.69 -42.03
CA LEU A 422 -9.51 -10.29 -43.33
C LEU A 422 -9.09 -9.26 -44.37
N ASP A 423 -9.77 -8.11 -44.43
CA ASP A 423 -9.49 -7.08 -45.43
C ASP A 423 -8.08 -6.50 -45.29
N TYR A 424 -7.56 -6.42 -44.05
CA TYR A 424 -6.23 -5.92 -43.77
C TYR A 424 -5.14 -6.98 -43.98
N LEU A 425 -5.44 -8.26 -43.74
CA LEU A 425 -4.45 -9.34 -43.79
C LEU A 425 -4.40 -10.06 -45.15
N ALA A 426 -5.52 -10.12 -45.88
CA ALA A 426 -5.62 -10.80 -47.16
C ALA A 426 -4.56 -10.34 -48.19
N PRO A 427 -4.31 -9.03 -48.39
CA PRO A 427 -3.32 -8.58 -49.37
C PRO A 427 -1.90 -9.09 -49.10
N TYR A 428 -1.54 -9.24 -47.83
CA TYR A 428 -0.20 -9.64 -47.37
C TYR A 428 -0.09 -11.13 -47.02
N ALA A 429 -1.15 -11.91 -47.28
CA ALA A 429 -1.21 -13.32 -46.90
C ALA A 429 -0.11 -14.14 -47.58
N LYS A 430 0.72 -14.81 -46.76
CA LYS A 430 1.84 -15.66 -47.20
C LYS A 430 1.36 -16.94 -47.90
N TYR A 431 0.29 -17.54 -47.39
CA TYR A 431 -0.27 -18.78 -47.92
C TYR A 431 -1.75 -18.62 -48.26
N ARG A 432 -2.10 -18.95 -49.51
CA ARG A 432 -3.44 -18.81 -50.06
C ARG A 432 -3.97 -20.14 -50.59
N VAL A 433 -5.26 -20.38 -50.39
CA VAL A 433 -5.97 -21.56 -50.91
C VAL A 433 -7.28 -21.12 -51.55
N TRP A 434 -7.52 -21.56 -52.78
CA TRP A 434 -8.73 -21.26 -53.55
C TRP A 434 -9.68 -22.45 -53.50
N LEU A 435 -10.96 -22.18 -53.26
CA LEU A 435 -12.01 -23.20 -53.15
C LEU A 435 -12.84 -23.30 -54.42
N LYS A 436 -13.32 -24.51 -54.70
CA LYS A 436 -14.38 -24.74 -55.69
C LYS A 436 -15.72 -24.24 -55.15
N PRO A 437 -16.68 -23.85 -56.01
CA PRO A 437 -17.99 -23.34 -55.58
C PRO A 437 -18.74 -24.25 -54.60
N ASN A 438 -18.66 -25.57 -54.78
CA ASN A 438 -19.30 -26.53 -53.87
C ASN A 438 -18.73 -26.53 -52.45
N ALA A 439 -17.44 -26.19 -52.30
CA ALA A 439 -16.75 -26.16 -51.01
C ALA A 439 -16.77 -24.77 -50.35
N GLU A 440 -16.98 -23.72 -51.13
CA GLU A 440 -17.15 -22.34 -50.66
C GLU A 440 -18.32 -22.24 -49.68
N GLN A 441 -19.50 -22.75 -50.05
CA GLN A 441 -20.66 -22.76 -49.16
C GLN A 441 -20.38 -23.56 -47.88
N GLN A 442 -19.73 -24.72 -48.00
CA GLN A 442 -19.40 -25.56 -46.85
C GLN A 442 -18.47 -24.85 -45.86
N PHE A 443 -17.49 -24.10 -46.38
CA PHE A 443 -16.57 -23.31 -45.57
C PHE A 443 -17.27 -22.13 -44.87
N LEU A 444 -18.17 -21.42 -45.57
CA LEU A 444 -18.97 -20.34 -44.99
C LEU A 444 -19.89 -20.82 -43.86
N TYR A 445 -20.37 -22.06 -43.93
CA TYR A 445 -21.12 -22.70 -42.84
C TYR A 445 -20.23 -23.21 -41.69
N GLY A 446 -18.92 -22.96 -41.73
CA GLY A 446 -17.97 -23.31 -40.67
C GLY A 446 -17.42 -24.74 -40.73
N ASN A 447 -17.58 -25.44 -41.87
CA ASN A 447 -17.02 -26.78 -42.03
C ASN A 447 -15.55 -26.73 -42.46
N ASN A 448 -14.82 -27.79 -42.12
CA ASN A 448 -13.47 -28.02 -42.62
C ASN A 448 -13.49 -28.38 -44.10
N ILE A 449 -12.42 -28.06 -44.81
CA ILE A 449 -12.34 -28.22 -46.26
C ILE A 449 -11.59 -29.51 -46.59
N LEU A 450 -12.26 -30.34 -47.39
CA LEU A 450 -11.73 -31.59 -47.93
C LEU A 450 -10.85 -31.33 -49.14
N LYS A 451 -9.95 -32.26 -49.45
CA LYS A 451 -9.08 -32.18 -50.64
C LYS A 451 -9.88 -32.00 -51.93
N SER A 452 -11.03 -32.67 -52.07
CA SER A 452 -11.92 -32.57 -53.23
C SER A 452 -12.44 -31.14 -53.49
N GLY A 453 -12.59 -30.35 -52.42
CA GLY A 453 -13.11 -28.98 -52.42
C GLY A 453 -12.08 -27.90 -52.76
N ILE A 454 -10.80 -28.26 -52.81
CA ILE A 454 -9.71 -27.32 -53.11
C ILE A 454 -9.53 -27.23 -54.63
N ALA A 455 -9.52 -26.00 -55.14
CA ALA A 455 -9.22 -25.71 -56.54
C ALA A 455 -7.70 -25.52 -56.74
N ARG A 456 -7.09 -24.62 -55.95
CA ARG A 456 -5.68 -24.27 -56.03
C ARG A 456 -5.11 -24.05 -54.62
N MET A 457 -3.84 -24.37 -54.42
CA MET A 457 -3.10 -24.02 -53.19
C MET A 457 -1.77 -23.39 -53.56
N THR A 458 -1.27 -22.51 -52.71
CA THR A 458 0.10 -22.00 -52.79
C THR A 458 1.11 -23.14 -52.54
N GLU A 459 2.26 -23.11 -53.20
CA GLU A 459 3.31 -24.12 -52.97
C GLU A 459 4.10 -23.83 -51.69
N GLY A 460 4.63 -24.88 -51.05
CA GLY A 460 5.45 -24.73 -49.85
C GLY A 460 4.68 -24.40 -48.56
N ILE A 461 3.40 -24.76 -48.46
CA ILE A 461 2.61 -24.60 -47.23
C ILE A 461 3.03 -25.71 -46.24
N PRO A 462 3.56 -25.37 -45.06
CA PRO A 462 3.84 -26.35 -44.01
C PRO A 462 2.56 -26.74 -43.26
N THR A 463 2.58 -27.91 -42.62
CA THR A 463 1.48 -28.35 -41.75
C THR A 463 1.32 -27.38 -40.58
N HIS A 464 0.08 -27.08 -40.20
CA HIS A 464 -0.32 -26.09 -39.18
C HIS A 464 -0.02 -24.61 -39.50
N ALA A 465 0.33 -24.27 -40.74
CA ALA A 465 0.47 -22.87 -41.16
C ALA A 465 -0.88 -22.13 -41.19
N GLY A 466 -0.86 -20.82 -40.93
CA GLY A 466 -2.01 -19.94 -41.16
C GLY A 466 -2.21 -19.73 -42.66
N ILE A 467 -3.45 -19.91 -43.12
CA ILE A 467 -3.85 -19.80 -44.53
C ILE A 467 -5.00 -18.80 -44.63
N VAL A 468 -4.98 -17.96 -45.66
CA VAL A 468 -6.15 -17.20 -46.09
C VAL A 468 -6.85 -17.93 -47.23
N VAL A 469 -8.14 -18.16 -47.07
CA VAL A 469 -8.99 -18.90 -48.01
C VAL A 469 -9.66 -17.92 -48.96
N TYR A 470 -9.66 -18.26 -50.25
CA TYR A 470 -10.20 -17.46 -51.34
C TYR A 470 -11.24 -18.26 -52.14
N ASN A 471 -12.17 -17.59 -52.79
CA ASN A 471 -13.02 -18.18 -53.81
C ASN A 471 -12.34 -18.15 -55.19
N MET A 472 -12.98 -18.71 -56.22
CA MET A 472 -12.44 -18.71 -57.60
C MET A 472 -12.32 -17.32 -58.23
N SER A 473 -12.99 -16.30 -57.69
CA SER A 473 -12.94 -14.91 -58.17
C SER A 473 -11.94 -14.05 -57.37
N ASP A 474 -10.97 -14.66 -56.71
CA ASP A 474 -9.95 -13.98 -55.88
C ASP A 474 -10.52 -13.13 -54.71
N MET A 475 -11.75 -13.42 -54.28
CA MET A 475 -12.33 -12.81 -53.09
C MET A 475 -11.91 -13.58 -51.83
N PRO A 476 -11.36 -12.91 -50.80
CA PRO A 476 -11.00 -13.57 -49.56
C PRO A 476 -12.27 -13.96 -48.79
N LEU A 477 -12.36 -15.23 -48.40
CA LEU A 477 -13.50 -15.82 -47.69
C LEU A 477 -13.26 -15.91 -46.18
N GLY A 478 -12.02 -16.09 -45.73
CA GLY A 478 -11.73 -16.19 -44.30
C GLY A 478 -10.38 -16.82 -43.96
N PHE A 479 -10.16 -17.07 -42.67
CA PHE A 479 -8.93 -17.67 -42.15
C PHE A 479 -9.08 -19.18 -41.91
N GLY A 480 -8.02 -19.92 -42.26
CA GLY A 480 -7.90 -21.35 -42.01
C GLY A 480 -6.50 -21.74 -41.55
N VAL A 481 -6.34 -22.99 -41.15
CA VAL A 481 -5.06 -23.60 -40.77
C VAL A 481 -4.80 -24.81 -41.66
N ALA A 482 -3.57 -24.97 -42.13
CA ALA A 482 -3.17 -26.14 -42.91
C ALA A 482 -3.28 -27.41 -42.06
N GLY A 483 -4.22 -28.31 -42.37
CA GLY A 483 -4.28 -29.64 -41.77
C GLY A 483 -3.24 -30.59 -42.35
N LYS A 484 -2.94 -30.43 -43.65
CA LYS A 484 -1.86 -31.14 -44.36
C LYS A 484 -1.06 -30.15 -45.21
N GLY A 485 0.26 -30.26 -45.23
CA GLY A 485 1.12 -29.44 -46.08
C GLY A 485 0.89 -29.68 -47.58
N THR A 486 1.45 -28.83 -48.45
CA THR A 486 1.20 -28.94 -49.91
C THR A 486 1.59 -30.30 -50.48
N VAL A 487 2.71 -30.88 -50.05
CA VAL A 487 3.22 -32.18 -50.53
C VAL A 487 2.31 -33.32 -50.07
N ASP A 488 1.90 -33.32 -48.80
CA ASP A 488 1.04 -34.35 -48.23
C ASP A 488 -0.39 -34.25 -48.76
N SER A 489 -0.86 -33.03 -49.03
CA SER A 489 -2.15 -32.75 -49.68
C SER A 489 -2.20 -33.30 -51.11
N LYS A 490 -1.08 -33.38 -51.83
CA LYS A 490 -1.03 -34.01 -53.17
C LYS A 490 -1.17 -35.54 -53.11
N ARG A 491 -0.80 -36.17 -51.98
CA ARG A 491 -0.86 -37.63 -51.77
C ARG A 491 -2.09 -38.10 -50.96
N ALA A 492 -2.88 -37.16 -50.45
CA ALA A 492 -4.02 -37.43 -49.59
C ALA A 492 -5.26 -37.81 -50.38
N ASP A 493 -6.11 -38.65 -49.78
CA ASP A 493 -7.41 -39.02 -50.34
C ASP A 493 -8.31 -37.80 -50.57
N PRO A 494 -9.22 -37.84 -51.57
CA PRO A 494 -10.17 -36.75 -51.85
C PRO A 494 -11.05 -36.36 -50.65
N THR A 495 -11.29 -37.30 -49.73
CA THR A 495 -12.06 -37.13 -48.49
C THR A 495 -11.20 -36.69 -47.30
N ALA A 496 -9.88 -36.53 -47.47
CA ALA A 496 -9.02 -36.06 -46.40
C ALA A 496 -9.24 -34.56 -46.15
N VAL A 497 -9.28 -34.17 -44.88
CA VAL A 497 -9.31 -32.76 -44.46
C VAL A 497 -7.94 -32.14 -44.70
N VAL A 498 -7.91 -31.05 -45.46
CA VAL A 498 -6.67 -30.36 -45.84
C VAL A 498 -6.59 -28.97 -45.22
N VAL A 499 -7.71 -28.27 -45.07
CA VAL A 499 -7.76 -26.97 -44.38
C VAL A 499 -8.76 -27.05 -43.24
N LEU A 500 -8.28 -26.74 -42.05
CA LEU A 500 -9.09 -26.60 -40.84
C LEU A 500 -9.62 -25.17 -40.78
N HIS A 501 -10.92 -25.03 -40.57
CA HIS A 501 -11.55 -23.73 -40.42
C HIS A 501 -11.15 -23.11 -39.06
N GLN A 502 -10.77 -21.83 -39.06
CA GLN A 502 -10.33 -21.12 -37.84
C GLN A 502 -11.09 -19.80 -37.59
N CYS A 503 -11.93 -19.33 -38.50
CA CYS A 503 -12.52 -18.00 -38.41
C CYS A 503 -13.96 -18.01 -37.85
N ASP A 504 -14.37 -16.92 -37.18
CA ASP A 504 -15.76 -16.75 -36.69
C ASP A 504 -16.72 -16.31 -37.82
N LEU A 505 -16.81 -17.08 -38.92
CA LEU A 505 -17.68 -16.77 -40.06
C LEU A 505 -19.18 -16.83 -39.72
N GLY A 506 -19.57 -17.78 -38.86
CA GLY A 506 -20.96 -17.97 -38.42
C GLY A 506 -21.34 -17.23 -37.13
N GLU A 507 -20.38 -16.86 -36.29
CA GLU A 507 -20.63 -16.05 -35.08
C GLU A 507 -20.91 -14.59 -35.45
N TYR A 508 -20.20 -14.04 -36.44
CA TYR A 508 -20.35 -12.65 -36.89
C TYR A 508 -21.77 -12.34 -37.39
N ILE A 509 -22.34 -13.21 -38.24
CA ILE A 509 -23.70 -13.05 -38.78
C ILE A 509 -24.77 -13.28 -37.69
N ARG A 510 -24.51 -14.13 -36.69
CA ARG A 510 -25.46 -14.44 -35.60
C ARG A 510 -25.43 -13.44 -34.45
N SER A 511 -24.40 -12.59 -34.35
CA SER A 511 -24.17 -11.68 -33.23
C SER A 511 -23.90 -10.23 -33.65
N GLU A 512 -24.44 -9.82 -34.80
CA GLU A 512 -24.32 -8.46 -35.34
C GLU A 512 -24.76 -7.37 -34.33
N SER A 513 -25.79 -7.67 -33.52
CA SER A 513 -26.30 -6.82 -32.44
C SER A 513 -25.37 -6.68 -31.22
N THR A 514 -24.33 -7.51 -31.11
CA THR A 514 -23.38 -7.54 -29.97
C THR A 514 -21.99 -7.02 -30.39
N LEU A 515 -21.82 -6.71 -31.67
CA LEU A 515 -20.58 -6.26 -32.31
C LEU A 515 -20.63 -4.77 -32.70
N THR A 516 -21.82 -4.21 -32.90
CA THR A 516 -22.11 -2.77 -32.97
C THR A 516 -22.50 -2.24 -31.60
#